data_AF-A0A7S3V1U1-F1
#
_entry.id   AF-A0A7S3V1U1-F1
#
_cell.length_a   1.000
_cell.length_b   1.000
_cell.length_c   1.000
_cell.angle_alpha   90.00
_cell.angle_beta   90.00
_cell.angle_gamma   90.00
#
_symmetry.space_group_name_H-M   'P 1'
#
loop_
_entity.id
_entity.type
_entity.pdbx_description
1 polymer ?
#
loop_
_entity_poly.entity_id
_entity_poly.type
_entity_poly.pdbx_seq_one_letter_code
_entity_poly.pdbx_strand_id
1 'polypeptide(L)'
;FFEDDDISVYTYLGVIGSGSGMALVTCAIQLITPLLLLYNNMLQSDGDPTTRFYVNTDTAMPLEGRFFPSTDWERFCNKGGRIEGKILIVCVLLIYLLSVVPDSLISFFRVSGGAPQTYSKINSLRLLVWEQANDTVFQQVGYKVDRYMNTGYICILYCIMLFCLLNTPNVLDIILNALAINYIHRIDENLADADWWDQGNRFIRAGTLELVLQGVLRLRVMENPAKFCAEYDIDPKDWKSALGSMNKSLKNERVAARDEKDKRFMTHKEILYFDAAIRAKAEGNISAVEEFEKRNHLFSFSDFLLHLFGLRRRAQFQRYTHFRTWSRWEKIIFLASVPDYIDFENYENFNMATLKRKVNAPIAGYASTRTALQDFVGHVFAVLTGAELVASIKVAIRNKNCGSIPIRILFGLVEVIFYTAQIIFPFFILGCFVLMPYCY
;
A
#
# COMPACT_ATOMS: atom_id res chain seq x y z
N PHE A 1 -9.16 -2.53 17.65
CA PHE A 1 -8.91 -3.44 16.49
C PHE A 1 -8.16 -2.72 15.37
N PHE A 2 -8.52 -1.50 14.99
CA PHE A 2 -7.72 -0.67 14.07
C PHE A 2 -6.86 0.32 14.86
N GLU A 3 -6.07 -0.16 15.82
CA GLU A 3 -5.15 0.65 16.64
C GLU A 3 -3.70 0.25 16.33
N ASP A 4 -3.44 -0.20 15.11
CA ASP A 4 -2.10 -0.58 14.69
C ASP A 4 -1.34 0.67 14.27
N ASP A 5 -0.18 0.89 14.88
CA ASP A 5 0.71 2.03 14.61
C ASP A 5 1.27 2.03 13.17
N ASP A 6 1.16 0.90 12.44
CA ASP A 6 1.70 0.74 11.09
C ASP A 6 0.77 1.29 9.98
N ILE A 7 -0.39 1.86 10.33
CA ILE A 7 -1.30 2.46 9.34
C ILE A 7 -0.77 3.83 8.92
N SER A 8 -0.27 3.92 7.69
CA SER A 8 0.31 5.15 7.13
C SER A 8 -0.65 5.87 6.19
N VAL A 9 -0.31 7.12 5.82
CA VAL A 9 -1.01 7.85 4.74
C VAL A 9 -0.98 7.07 3.41
N TYR A 10 0.04 6.24 3.16
CA TYR A 10 0.10 5.36 1.99
C TYR A 10 -0.90 4.22 2.06
N THR A 11 -1.15 3.68 3.26
CA THR A 11 -2.19 2.69 3.49
C THR A 11 -3.57 3.27 3.13
N TYR A 12 -3.86 4.53 3.49
CA TYR A 12 -5.09 5.22 3.07
C TYR A 12 -5.21 5.34 1.54
N LEU A 13 -4.12 5.73 0.87
CA LEU A 13 -4.10 5.80 -0.59
C LEU A 13 -4.30 4.41 -1.22
N GLY A 14 -3.68 3.37 -0.66
CA GLY A 14 -3.79 2.00 -1.15
C GLY A 14 -5.19 1.41 -0.95
N VAL A 15 -5.83 1.68 0.19
CA VAL A 15 -7.16 1.17 0.52
C VAL A 15 -8.26 1.95 -0.21
N ILE A 16 -8.26 3.27 -0.11
CA ILE A 16 -9.37 4.12 -0.56
C ILE A 16 -9.12 4.70 -1.95
N GLY A 17 -7.87 4.85 -2.36
CA GLY A 17 -7.51 5.58 -3.57
C GLY A 17 -7.76 7.08 -3.46
N SER A 18 -7.85 7.62 -2.24
CA SER A 18 -8.01 9.05 -1.92
C SER A 18 -6.93 9.54 -0.98
N GLY A 19 -6.80 10.86 -0.83
CA GLY A 19 -5.72 11.45 -0.03
C GLY A 19 -4.37 11.46 -0.74
N SER A 20 -4.35 11.36 -2.08
CA SER A 20 -3.11 11.30 -2.86
C SER A 20 -2.23 12.54 -2.66
N GLY A 21 -2.80 13.71 -2.39
CA GLY A 21 -2.03 14.91 -2.11
C GLY A 21 -1.13 14.75 -0.89
N MET A 22 -1.67 14.28 0.23
CA MET A 22 -0.86 14.05 1.44
C MET A 22 0.15 12.93 1.22
N ALA A 23 -0.22 11.84 0.56
CA ALA A 23 0.72 10.77 0.24
C ALA A 23 1.90 11.28 -0.61
N LEU A 24 1.63 12.14 -1.61
CA LEU A 24 2.69 12.72 -2.46
C LEU A 24 3.59 13.68 -1.69
N VAL A 25 3.02 14.56 -0.86
CA VAL A 25 3.80 15.49 -0.03
C VAL A 25 4.67 14.71 0.95
N THR A 26 4.12 13.70 1.60
CA THR A 26 4.84 12.86 2.56
C THR A 26 5.98 12.11 1.88
N CYS A 27 5.71 11.52 0.71
CA CYS A 27 6.72 10.84 -0.09
C CYS A 27 7.83 11.78 -0.56
N ALA A 28 7.47 13.00 -0.97
CA ALA A 28 8.44 14.02 -1.34
C ALA A 28 9.34 14.39 -0.15
N ILE A 29 8.78 14.62 1.04
CA ILE A 29 9.57 14.93 2.24
C ILE A 29 10.50 13.76 2.60
N GLN A 30 9.98 12.54 2.56
CA GLN A 30 10.72 11.32 2.88
C GLN A 30 11.85 11.02 1.89
N LEU A 31 11.69 11.34 0.61
CA LEU A 31 12.75 11.13 -0.39
C LEU A 31 13.74 12.31 -0.47
N ILE A 32 13.24 13.55 -0.43
CA ILE A 32 14.08 14.75 -0.64
C ILE A 32 14.98 14.99 0.56
N THR A 33 14.47 14.85 1.79
CA THR A 33 15.25 15.19 2.99
C THR A 33 16.53 14.37 3.12
N PRO A 34 16.51 13.02 2.99
CA PRO A 34 17.72 12.21 3.04
C PRO A 34 18.68 12.49 1.89
N LEU A 35 18.15 12.77 0.68
CA LEU A 35 18.97 13.13 -0.47
C LEU A 35 19.68 14.47 -0.29
N LEU A 36 19.01 15.47 0.30
CA LEU A 36 19.62 16.76 0.63
C LEU A 36 20.69 16.61 1.72
N LEU A 37 20.45 15.77 2.73
CA LEU A 37 21.45 15.45 3.76
C LEU A 37 22.67 14.77 3.14
N LEU A 38 22.47 13.78 2.26
CA LEU A 38 23.56 13.12 1.55
C LEU A 38 24.34 14.11 0.67
N TYR A 39 23.63 14.92 -0.12
CA TYR A 39 24.23 15.93 -0.99
C TYR A 39 25.08 16.95 -0.22
N ASN A 40 24.57 17.46 0.92
CA ASN A 40 25.31 18.38 1.77
C ASN A 40 26.58 17.73 2.35
N ASN A 41 26.50 16.48 2.79
CA ASN A 41 27.68 15.75 3.28
C ASN A 41 28.72 15.52 2.17
N MET A 42 28.29 15.21 0.94
CA MET A 42 29.21 15.04 -0.19
C MET A 42 29.87 16.37 -0.60
N LEU A 43 29.11 17.46 -0.68
CA LEU A 43 29.68 18.78 -0.99
C LEU A 43 30.70 19.25 0.06
N GLN A 44 30.42 18.99 1.34
CA GLN A 44 31.37 19.30 2.41
C GLN A 44 32.64 18.44 2.34
N SER A 45 32.62 17.31 1.63
CA SER A 45 33.78 16.44 1.44
C SER A 45 34.69 16.93 0.31
N ASP A 46 34.16 17.61 -0.71
CA ASP A 46 34.91 18.10 -1.88
C ASP A 46 35.45 19.54 -1.71
N GLY A 47 34.98 20.27 -0.69
CA GLY A 47 35.44 21.62 -0.36
C GLY A 47 36.63 21.64 0.61
N ASP A 48 37.77 22.12 0.12
CA ASP A 48 38.99 22.55 0.83
C ASP A 48 38.84 22.76 2.38
N PRO A 49 39.65 22.08 3.22
CA PRO A 49 39.57 22.16 4.69
C PRO A 49 39.81 23.56 5.29
N THR A 50 40.17 24.56 4.50
CA THR A 50 40.44 25.94 4.92
C THR A 50 39.20 26.77 5.24
N THR A 51 37.99 26.30 4.88
CA THR A 51 36.73 27.06 5.11
C THR A 51 35.89 26.56 6.28
N ARG A 52 36.34 25.53 7.00
CA ARG A 52 35.66 25.07 8.22
C ARG A 52 36.09 25.96 9.40
N PHE A 53 35.23 26.94 9.72
CA PHE A 53 35.29 27.75 10.95
C PHE A 53 36.55 28.61 11.14
N TYR A 54 36.56 29.81 10.53
CA TYR A 54 37.23 30.96 11.13
C TYR A 54 36.45 31.41 12.38
N VAL A 55 36.63 30.68 13.48
CA VAL A 55 36.60 31.28 14.81
C VAL A 55 38.05 31.27 15.26
N ASN A 56 38.64 32.47 15.22
CA ASN A 56 39.92 32.87 15.80
C ASN A 56 40.72 31.78 16.52
N THR A 57 41.90 31.47 16.00
CA THR A 57 43.12 31.54 16.81
C THR A 57 44.33 31.57 15.88
N ASP A 58 45.06 32.67 15.94
CA ASP A 58 46.42 32.80 15.44
C ASP A 58 47.28 31.65 15.97
N THR A 59 47.50 30.62 15.16
CA THR A 59 48.69 29.76 15.29
C THR A 59 49.02 29.19 13.91
N ALA A 60 49.90 29.90 13.21
CA ALA A 60 50.61 29.36 12.08
C ALA A 60 51.45 28.14 12.51
N MET A 61 51.32 27.03 11.77
CA MET A 61 52.40 26.05 11.66
C MET A 61 52.61 25.70 10.19
N PRO A 62 53.89 25.63 9.73
CA PRO A 62 54.21 25.51 8.32
C PRO A 62 54.06 24.08 7.82
N LEU A 63 53.65 23.97 6.56
CA LEU A 63 53.72 22.75 5.75
C LEU A 63 55.18 22.33 5.55
N GLU A 64 55.53 21.12 6.00
CA GLU A 64 56.61 20.33 5.39
C GLU A 64 56.27 18.82 5.42
N GLY A 65 56.48 18.15 4.27
CA GLY A 65 57.06 16.81 4.29
C GLY A 65 56.18 15.59 4.00
N ARG A 66 55.85 15.38 2.73
CA ARG A 66 55.91 14.14 1.90
C ARG A 66 55.64 12.71 2.49
N PHE A 67 55.12 11.88 1.56
CA PHE A 67 55.22 10.40 1.41
C PHE A 67 54.12 9.51 2.01
N PHE A 68 53.09 9.17 1.21
CA PHE A 68 52.82 7.88 0.54
C PHE A 68 51.37 7.90 -0.01
N PRO A 69 50.99 7.10 -1.02
CA PRO A 69 49.61 6.98 -1.47
C PRO A 69 48.88 6.16 -0.40
N SER A 70 48.48 6.82 0.68
CA SER A 70 47.52 6.26 1.61
C SER A 70 46.32 5.87 0.75
N THR A 71 46.04 4.58 0.61
CA THR A 71 44.75 4.13 0.10
C THR A 71 43.68 4.94 0.83
N ASP A 72 42.62 5.40 0.17
CA ASP A 72 41.57 6.24 0.79
C ASP A 72 41.11 5.71 2.16
N TRP A 73 41.24 4.39 2.36
CA TRP A 73 41.13 3.67 3.61
C TRP A 73 41.96 4.22 4.80
N GLU A 74 43.27 4.46 4.66
CA GLU A 74 44.10 4.96 5.77
C GLU A 74 43.74 6.41 6.16
N ARG A 75 43.30 7.23 5.19
CA ARG A 75 42.76 8.57 5.48
C ARG A 75 41.40 8.53 6.14
N PHE A 76 40.57 7.55 5.79
CA PHE A 76 39.31 7.29 6.46
C PHE A 76 39.54 6.88 7.92
N CYS A 77 40.55 6.04 8.17
CA CYS A 77 40.83 5.50 9.50
C CYS A 77 41.59 6.45 10.44
N ASN A 78 42.53 7.25 9.91
CA ASN A 78 43.42 8.10 10.72
C ASN A 78 42.95 9.56 10.88
N LYS A 79 41.74 9.93 10.44
CA LYS A 79 41.17 11.23 10.82
C LYS A 79 40.92 11.22 12.33
N GLY A 80 41.73 11.95 13.09
CA GLY A 80 41.73 12.09 14.55
C GLY A 80 40.40 12.57 15.14
N GLY A 81 39.36 11.75 15.02
CA GLY A 81 38.06 11.94 15.63
C GLY A 81 38.19 11.84 17.14
N ARG A 82 37.56 12.78 17.83
CA ARG A 82 37.36 12.76 19.28
C ARG A 82 36.79 11.41 19.71
N ILE A 83 37.33 10.81 20.78
CA ILE A 83 36.93 9.49 21.29
C ILE A 83 35.42 9.47 21.59
N GLU A 84 34.88 10.60 22.03
CA GLU A 84 33.46 10.80 22.31
C GLU A 84 32.57 10.56 21.08
N GLY A 85 33.00 11.03 19.91
CA GLY A 85 32.28 10.79 18.64
C GLY A 85 32.30 9.31 18.26
N LYS A 86 33.44 8.65 18.44
CA LYS A 86 33.59 7.22 18.16
C LYS A 86 32.67 6.37 19.05
N ILE A 87 32.67 6.63 20.36
CA ILE A 87 31.80 5.93 21.32
C ILE A 87 30.34 6.14 20.91
N LEU A 88 29.96 7.36 20.54
CA LEU A 88 28.58 7.65 20.13
C LEU A 88 28.18 6.89 18.86
N ILE A 89 29.04 6.80 17.84
CA ILE A 89 28.74 6.02 16.63
C ILE A 89 28.54 4.54 16.98
N VAL A 90 29.38 3.97 17.84
CA VAL A 90 29.22 2.58 18.31
C VAL A 90 27.89 2.39 19.04
N CYS A 91 27.50 3.34 19.90
CA CYS A 91 26.19 3.32 20.56
C CYS A 91 25.02 3.37 19.56
N VAL A 92 25.10 4.25 18.55
CA VAL A 92 24.07 4.34 17.50
C VAL A 92 23.99 3.05 16.67
N LEU A 93 25.13 2.45 16.30
CA LEU A 93 25.17 1.17 15.60
C LEU A 93 24.56 0.05 16.43
N LEU A 94 24.83 0.02 17.74
CA LEU A 94 24.25 -0.95 18.66
C LEU A 94 22.73 -0.78 18.74
N ILE A 95 22.23 0.46 18.81
CA ILE A 95 20.79 0.73 18.73
C ILE A 95 20.23 0.23 17.39
N TYR A 96 20.88 0.51 16.26
CA TYR A 96 20.39 0.07 14.95
C TYR A 96 20.37 -1.46 14.83
N LEU A 97 21.38 -2.15 15.36
CA LEU A 97 21.43 -3.60 15.36
C LEU A 97 20.36 -4.23 16.25
N LEU A 98 20.08 -3.63 17.41
CA LEU A 98 19.17 -4.20 18.41
C LEU A 98 17.70 -3.77 18.26
N SER A 99 17.43 -2.62 17.64
CA SER A 99 16.05 -2.14 17.43
C SER A 99 15.68 -2.11 15.96
N VAL A 100 16.43 -1.36 15.13
CA VAL A 100 16.05 -1.09 13.73
C VAL A 100 16.05 -2.36 12.89
N VAL A 101 17.08 -3.21 13.02
CA VAL A 101 17.14 -4.47 12.28
C VAL A 101 15.97 -5.40 12.64
N PRO A 102 15.69 -5.73 13.91
CA PRO A 102 14.51 -6.51 14.28
C PRO A 102 13.19 -5.88 13.82
N ASP A 103 13.00 -4.58 14.04
CA ASP A 103 11.77 -3.87 13.67
C ASP A 103 11.53 -3.91 12.15
N SER A 104 12.60 -3.72 11.35
CA SER A 104 12.52 -3.81 9.89
C SER A 104 12.15 -5.22 9.42
N LEU A 105 12.65 -6.28 10.06
CA LEU A 105 12.30 -7.67 9.73
C LEU A 105 10.85 -8.00 10.13
N ILE A 106 10.40 -7.50 11.27
CA ILE A 106 9.01 -7.64 11.73
C ILE A 106 8.07 -6.90 10.78
N SER A 107 8.40 -5.67 10.39
CA SER A 107 7.63 -4.89 9.42
C SER A 107 7.57 -5.63 8.07
N PHE A 108 8.71 -6.15 7.58
CA PHE A 108 8.76 -6.93 6.35
C PHE A 108 7.84 -8.15 6.40
N PHE A 109 7.81 -8.86 7.53
CA PHE A 109 6.87 -9.96 7.75
C PHE A 109 5.40 -9.48 7.78
N ARG A 110 5.09 -8.35 8.43
CA ARG A 110 3.73 -7.78 8.47
C ARG A 110 3.24 -7.36 7.09
N VAL A 111 4.07 -6.68 6.30
CA VAL A 111 3.76 -6.21 4.93
C VAL A 111 3.43 -7.37 4.01
N SER A 112 4.07 -8.54 4.21
CA SER A 112 3.81 -9.74 3.42
C SER A 112 2.41 -10.35 3.62
N GLY A 113 1.67 -9.93 4.66
CA GLY A 113 0.30 -10.41 4.94
C GLY A 113 0.22 -11.63 5.86
N GLY A 114 1.34 -12.17 6.31
CA GLY A 114 1.39 -13.37 7.15
C GLY A 114 1.13 -13.15 8.65
N ALA A 115 0.93 -11.90 9.09
CA ALA A 115 0.91 -11.55 10.50
C ALA A 115 -0.53 -11.34 11.03
N PRO A 116 -0.79 -11.55 12.33
CA PRO A 116 -2.14 -11.46 12.90
C PRO A 116 -2.71 -10.04 13.01
N GLN A 117 -1.85 -9.02 12.85
CA GLN A 117 -2.19 -7.59 12.93
C GLN A 117 -3.22 -7.18 11.86
N THR A 118 -3.97 -6.12 12.15
CA THR A 118 -4.98 -5.54 11.25
C THR A 118 -4.33 -4.99 9.99
N TYR A 119 -3.18 -4.32 10.10
CA TYR A 119 -2.41 -3.86 8.94
C TYR A 119 -2.08 -5.01 7.96
N SER A 120 -1.59 -6.15 8.49
CA SER A 120 -1.26 -7.33 7.69
C SER A 120 -2.49 -7.95 7.00
N LYS A 121 -3.64 -7.96 7.68
CA LYS A 121 -4.92 -8.40 7.10
C LYS A 121 -5.40 -7.46 5.99
N ILE A 122 -5.26 -6.14 6.17
CA ILE A 122 -5.57 -5.15 5.13
C ILE A 122 -4.69 -5.41 3.90
N ASN A 123 -3.39 -5.61 4.09
CA ASN A 123 -2.46 -5.90 2.99
C ASN A 123 -2.79 -7.21 2.25
N SER A 124 -3.22 -8.23 2.98
CA SER A 124 -3.71 -9.49 2.39
C SER A 124 -4.98 -9.28 1.55
N LEU A 125 -5.92 -8.48 2.05
CA LEU A 125 -7.12 -8.09 1.29
C LEU A 125 -6.76 -7.26 0.06
N ARG A 126 -5.81 -6.33 0.17
CA ARG A 126 -5.30 -5.55 -0.95
C ARG A 126 -4.68 -6.42 -2.04
N LEU A 127 -3.88 -7.42 -1.66
CA LEU A 127 -3.31 -8.38 -2.61
C LEU A 127 -4.41 -9.10 -3.40
N LEU A 128 -5.47 -9.55 -2.71
CA LEU A 128 -6.61 -10.20 -3.35
C LEU A 128 -7.29 -9.28 -4.38
N VAL A 129 -7.59 -8.04 -4.01
CA VAL A 129 -8.24 -7.09 -4.93
C VAL A 129 -7.32 -6.73 -6.11
N TRP A 130 -6.01 -6.62 -5.84
CA TRP A 130 -4.98 -6.40 -6.86
C TRP A 130 -4.93 -7.52 -7.91
N GLU A 131 -4.97 -8.79 -7.47
CA GLU A 131 -4.97 -9.95 -8.35
C GLU A 131 -6.24 -10.03 -9.22
N GLN A 132 -7.38 -9.63 -8.66
CA GLN A 132 -8.63 -9.48 -9.41
C GLN A 132 -8.58 -8.28 -10.38
N ALA A 133 -7.66 -7.34 -10.14
CA ALA A 133 -7.47 -6.10 -10.88
C ALA A 133 -8.76 -5.25 -10.93
N ASN A 134 -9.45 -5.18 -9.79
CA ASN A 134 -10.61 -4.32 -9.57
C ASN A 134 -10.22 -2.93 -9.02
N ASP A 135 -8.92 -2.71 -8.79
CA ASP A 135 -8.37 -1.48 -8.22
C ASP A 135 -8.42 -0.28 -9.17
N THR A 136 -8.64 0.89 -8.58
CA THR A 136 -8.33 2.17 -9.21
C THR A 136 -6.80 2.36 -9.33
N VAL A 137 -6.35 3.21 -10.27
CA VAL A 137 -4.92 3.51 -10.44
C VAL A 137 -4.29 4.04 -9.15
N PHE A 138 -5.01 4.88 -8.39
CA PHE A 138 -4.50 5.42 -7.13
C PHE A 138 -4.39 4.35 -6.04
N GLN A 139 -5.34 3.41 -5.93
CA GLN A 139 -5.21 2.25 -5.03
C GLN A 139 -4.03 1.36 -5.39
N GLN A 140 -3.79 1.18 -6.70
CA GLN A 140 -2.65 0.41 -7.20
C GLN A 140 -1.32 1.05 -6.81
N VAL A 141 -1.19 2.35 -7.05
CA VAL A 141 0.02 3.13 -6.69
C VAL A 141 0.19 3.16 -5.17
N GLY A 142 -0.86 3.50 -4.42
CA GLY A 142 -0.82 3.55 -2.96
C GLY A 142 -0.41 2.23 -2.34
N TYR A 143 -0.96 1.11 -2.82
CA TYR A 143 -0.59 -0.22 -2.34
C TYR A 143 0.89 -0.55 -2.57
N LYS A 144 1.43 -0.23 -3.76
CA LYS A 144 2.85 -0.48 -4.05
C LYS A 144 3.77 0.46 -3.27
N VAL A 145 3.43 1.74 -3.16
CA VAL A 145 4.19 2.71 -2.37
C VAL A 145 4.20 2.30 -0.90
N ASP A 146 3.04 1.96 -0.31
CA ASP A 146 2.94 1.49 1.07
C ASP A 146 3.85 0.29 1.34
N ARG A 147 3.86 -0.70 0.42
CA ARG A 147 4.78 -1.84 0.50
C ARG A 147 6.25 -1.42 0.43
N TYR A 148 6.62 -0.51 -0.46
CA TYR A 148 8.01 -0.07 -0.62
C TYR A 148 8.51 0.75 0.58
N MET A 149 7.65 1.63 1.09
CA MET A 149 7.94 2.48 2.24
C MET A 149 8.11 1.65 3.52
N ASN A 150 7.27 0.64 3.72
CA ASN A 150 7.35 -0.26 4.88
C ASN A 150 8.36 -1.41 4.74
N THR A 151 9.03 -1.53 3.59
CA THR A 151 10.07 -2.55 3.39
C THR A 151 11.42 -1.88 3.19
N GLY A 152 11.91 -1.84 1.95
CA GLY A 152 13.30 -1.48 1.69
C GLY A 152 13.61 0.02 1.80
N TYR A 153 12.61 0.92 1.79
CA TYR A 153 12.87 2.36 2.01
C TYR A 153 13.55 2.60 3.36
N ILE A 154 13.04 1.97 4.43
CA ILE A 154 13.60 2.06 5.78
C ILE A 154 15.08 1.65 5.75
N CYS A 155 15.38 0.50 5.15
CA CYS A 155 16.75 0.01 5.04
C CYS A 155 17.66 0.97 4.26
N ILE A 156 17.20 1.50 3.12
CA ILE A 156 17.96 2.46 2.31
C ILE A 156 18.21 3.76 3.08
N LEU A 157 17.19 4.27 3.77
CA LEU A 157 17.28 5.47 4.61
C LEU A 157 18.36 5.32 5.69
N TYR A 158 18.34 4.21 6.42
CA TYR A 158 19.35 3.93 7.45
C TYR A 158 20.75 3.70 6.86
N CYS A 159 20.88 3.08 5.68
CA CYS A 159 22.17 2.97 4.99
C CYS A 159 22.75 4.33 4.60
N ILE A 160 21.94 5.19 3.97
CA ILE A 160 22.35 6.57 3.61
C ILE A 160 22.80 7.32 4.86
N MET A 161 22.12 7.11 5.98
CA MET A 161 22.50 7.80 7.20
C MET A 161 23.76 7.31 7.83
N LEU A 162 23.95 5.99 7.89
CA LEU A 162 25.20 5.47 8.41
C LEU A 162 26.38 6.02 7.60
N PHE A 163 26.22 6.16 6.29
CA PHE A 163 27.19 6.86 5.48
C PHE A 163 27.40 8.31 5.96
N CYS A 164 26.34 9.10 6.18
CA CYS A 164 26.48 10.47 6.69
C CYS A 164 27.11 10.52 8.10
N LEU A 165 26.72 9.63 9.01
CA LEU A 165 27.20 9.57 10.40
C LEU A 165 28.69 9.22 10.47
N LEU A 166 29.13 8.25 9.67
CA LEU A 166 30.54 7.84 9.59
C LEU A 166 31.44 8.97 9.05
N ASN A 167 30.88 9.90 8.28
CA ASN A 167 31.58 11.06 7.76
C ASN A 167 31.46 12.31 8.64
N THR A 168 30.71 12.26 9.74
CA THR A 168 30.45 13.40 10.62
C THR A 168 31.31 13.32 11.89
N PRO A 169 32.25 14.27 12.13
CA PRO A 169 33.14 14.23 13.29
C PRO A 169 32.52 14.79 14.59
N ASN A 170 31.41 15.53 14.48
CA ASN A 170 30.79 16.23 15.60
C ASN A 170 29.71 15.39 16.28
N VAL A 171 29.84 15.23 17.60
CA VAL A 171 28.91 14.47 18.45
C VAL A 171 27.48 15.00 18.33
N LEU A 172 27.30 16.32 18.32
CA LEU A 172 25.95 16.92 18.23
C LEU A 172 25.29 16.57 16.89
N ASP A 173 26.04 16.68 15.81
CA ASP A 173 25.54 16.41 14.46
C ASP A 173 25.19 14.92 14.31
N ILE A 174 25.96 14.01 14.92
CA ILE A 174 25.63 12.57 14.97
C ILE A 174 24.25 12.34 15.64
N ILE A 175 24.00 12.97 16.79
CA ILE A 175 22.71 12.83 17.50
C ILE A 175 21.56 13.42 16.69
N LEU A 176 21.74 14.65 16.19
CA LEU A 176 20.70 15.35 15.42
C LEU A 176 20.33 14.59 14.14
N ASN A 177 21.34 14.05 13.45
CA ASN A 177 21.14 13.21 12.28
C ASN A 177 20.35 11.94 12.64
N ALA A 178 20.76 11.21 13.68
CA ALA A 178 20.04 10.01 14.12
C ALA A 178 18.57 10.29 14.51
N LEU A 179 18.31 11.41 15.20
CA LEU A 179 16.95 11.84 15.57
C LEU A 179 16.11 12.25 14.36
N ALA A 180 16.69 13.02 13.43
CA ALA A 180 16.01 13.47 12.23
C ALA A 180 15.49 12.29 11.41
N ILE A 181 16.20 11.17 11.39
CA ILE A 181 15.76 9.98 10.67
C ILE A 181 14.62 9.26 11.33
N ASN A 182 14.65 9.10 12.64
CA ASN A 182 13.52 8.48 13.32
C ASN A 182 12.23 9.30 13.06
N TYR A 183 12.37 10.63 13.00
CA TYR A 183 11.28 11.51 12.60
C TYR A 183 10.85 11.34 11.13
N ILE A 184 11.79 11.36 10.18
CA ILE A 184 11.50 11.19 8.74
C ILE A 184 10.89 9.81 8.45
N HIS A 185 11.37 8.78 9.13
CA HIS A 185 10.84 7.43 9.01
C HIS A 185 9.36 7.38 9.41
N ARG A 186 8.98 8.04 10.51
CA ARG A 186 7.63 7.96 11.10
C ARG A 186 6.64 9.03 10.65
N ILE A 187 7.02 9.88 9.70
CA ILE A 187 6.21 11.07 9.36
C ILE A 187 4.87 10.66 8.73
N ASP A 188 4.81 9.57 7.97
CA ASP A 188 3.59 9.07 7.35
C ASP A 188 2.62 8.42 8.34
N GLU A 189 3.09 7.67 9.33
CA GLU A 189 2.25 7.14 10.40
C GLU A 189 1.79 8.27 11.34
N ASN A 190 2.67 9.19 11.71
CA ASN A 190 2.33 10.34 12.56
C ASN A 190 1.26 11.25 11.91
N LEU A 191 1.31 11.42 10.58
CA LEU A 191 0.28 12.16 9.85
C LEU A 191 -1.04 11.39 9.76
N ALA A 192 -0.98 10.07 9.67
CA ALA A 192 -2.17 9.23 9.64
C ALA A 192 -2.88 9.15 11.01
N ASP A 193 -2.11 9.23 12.10
CA ASP A 193 -2.62 9.24 13.48
C ASP A 193 -3.15 10.62 13.92
N ALA A 194 -2.92 11.67 13.13
CA ALA A 194 -3.38 13.00 13.48
C ALA A 194 -4.91 13.08 13.59
N ASP A 195 -5.42 13.70 14.66
CA ASP A 195 -6.87 13.83 14.94
C ASP A 195 -7.68 14.42 13.78
N TRP A 196 -7.06 15.31 13.00
CA TRP A 196 -7.70 15.99 11.87
C TRP A 196 -7.74 15.14 10.59
N TRP A 197 -6.99 14.04 10.51
CA TRP A 197 -6.90 13.18 9.33
C TRP A 197 -8.05 12.17 9.27
N ASP A 198 -8.13 11.24 10.22
CA ASP A 198 -9.21 10.25 10.32
C ASP A 198 -9.47 9.85 11.78
N GLN A 199 -10.17 10.72 12.52
CA GLN A 199 -10.48 10.48 13.92
C GLN A 199 -11.20 9.15 14.15
N GLY A 200 -10.53 8.22 14.83
CA GLY A 200 -11.04 6.88 15.14
C GLY A 200 -11.00 5.91 13.96
N ASN A 201 -10.20 6.19 12.92
CA ASN A 201 -9.97 5.30 11.79
C ASN A 201 -11.27 4.94 11.05
N ARG A 202 -12.17 5.92 10.86
CA ARG A 202 -13.50 5.72 10.26
C ARG A 202 -13.40 5.45 8.77
N PHE A 203 -12.57 6.21 8.06
CA PHE A 203 -12.41 6.08 6.62
C PHE A 203 -11.63 4.83 6.26
N ILE A 204 -10.57 4.47 7.00
CA ILE A 204 -9.84 3.23 6.73
C ILE A 204 -10.69 1.98 7.02
N ARG A 205 -11.56 2.02 8.04
CA ARG A 205 -12.55 0.96 8.31
C ARG A 205 -13.55 0.82 7.15
N ALA A 206 -14.11 1.94 6.69
CA ALA A 206 -15.03 1.95 5.56
C ALA A 206 -14.36 1.46 4.27
N GLY A 207 -13.10 1.86 4.04
CA GLY A 207 -12.31 1.41 2.90
C GLY A 207 -11.98 -0.07 2.97
N THR A 208 -11.67 -0.60 4.16
CA THR A 208 -11.45 -2.03 4.37
C THR A 208 -12.71 -2.84 4.04
N LEU A 209 -13.89 -2.35 4.45
CA LEU A 209 -15.16 -2.96 4.06
C LEU A 209 -15.36 -2.91 2.54
N GLU A 210 -15.00 -1.81 1.89
CA GLU A 210 -15.04 -1.73 0.43
C GLU A 210 -14.12 -2.77 -0.22
N LEU A 211 -12.90 -2.98 0.28
CA LEU A 211 -12.00 -4.02 -0.23
C LEU A 211 -12.60 -5.42 -0.10
N VAL A 212 -13.26 -5.71 1.03
CA VAL A 212 -13.98 -6.98 1.21
C VAL A 212 -15.07 -7.12 0.16
N LEU A 213 -15.87 -6.07 -0.06
CA LEU A 213 -16.90 -6.06 -1.10
C LEU A 213 -16.30 -6.25 -2.49
N GLN A 214 -15.17 -5.59 -2.81
CA GLN A 214 -14.48 -5.75 -4.10
C GLN A 214 -13.95 -7.17 -4.30
N GLY A 215 -13.38 -7.76 -3.25
CA GLY A 215 -12.87 -9.13 -3.26
C GLY A 215 -13.97 -10.17 -3.44
N VAL A 216 -15.18 -9.92 -2.92
CA VAL A 216 -16.32 -10.83 -2.97
C VAL A 216 -17.12 -10.66 -4.27
N LEU A 217 -17.43 -9.43 -4.68
CA LEU A 217 -18.39 -9.15 -5.76
C LEU A 217 -17.88 -9.50 -7.16
N ARG A 218 -16.59 -9.86 -7.35
CA ARG A 218 -16.00 -10.27 -8.63
C ARG A 218 -16.50 -9.43 -9.82
N LEU A 219 -16.37 -8.11 -9.72
CA LEU A 219 -17.01 -7.13 -10.62
C LEU A 219 -16.83 -7.43 -12.12
N ARG A 220 -15.64 -7.87 -12.53
CA ARG A 220 -15.33 -8.25 -13.93
C ARG A 220 -16.14 -9.42 -14.47
N VAL A 221 -16.55 -10.35 -13.59
CA VAL A 221 -17.44 -11.45 -13.96
C VAL A 221 -18.83 -10.89 -14.23
N MET A 222 -19.34 -10.04 -13.34
CA MET A 222 -20.65 -9.38 -13.53
C MET A 222 -20.71 -8.42 -14.73
N GLU A 223 -19.57 -7.83 -15.12
CA GLU A 223 -19.45 -6.96 -16.29
C GLU A 223 -19.51 -7.72 -17.62
N ASN A 224 -19.16 -9.00 -17.64
CA ASN A 224 -19.05 -9.78 -18.87
C ASN A 224 -20.01 -11.00 -18.82
N PRO A 225 -21.11 -10.97 -19.58
CA PRO A 225 -22.09 -12.06 -19.62
C PRO A 225 -21.50 -13.45 -19.87
N ALA A 226 -20.53 -13.58 -20.79
CA ALA A 226 -19.92 -14.87 -21.08
C ALA A 226 -19.10 -15.41 -19.91
N LYS A 227 -18.38 -14.52 -19.20
CA LYS A 227 -17.67 -14.90 -17.97
C LYS A 227 -18.63 -15.25 -16.84
N PHE A 228 -19.72 -14.50 -16.71
CA PHE A 228 -20.75 -14.79 -15.72
C PHE A 228 -21.38 -16.16 -15.95
N CYS A 229 -21.78 -16.44 -17.20
CA CYS A 229 -22.36 -17.73 -17.57
C CYS A 229 -21.38 -18.89 -17.29
N ALA A 230 -20.10 -18.73 -17.64
CA ALA A 230 -19.09 -19.75 -17.37
C ALA A 230 -18.80 -19.95 -15.88
N GLU A 231 -18.82 -18.89 -15.06
CA GLU A 231 -18.52 -18.98 -13.64
C GLU A 231 -19.66 -19.65 -12.84
N TYR A 232 -20.91 -19.38 -13.23
CA TYR A 232 -22.11 -19.86 -12.54
C TYR A 232 -22.81 -21.01 -13.27
N ASP A 233 -22.16 -21.61 -14.26
CA ASP A 233 -22.66 -22.74 -15.06
C ASP A 233 -24.05 -22.50 -15.68
N ILE A 234 -24.26 -21.30 -16.24
CA ILE A 234 -25.51 -20.91 -16.90
C ILE A 234 -25.36 -21.10 -18.40
N ASP A 235 -26.32 -21.78 -19.07
CA ASP A 235 -26.31 -21.86 -20.54
C ASP A 235 -26.44 -20.45 -21.14
N PRO A 236 -25.51 -20.03 -22.03
CA PRO A 236 -25.63 -18.77 -22.76
C PRO A 236 -26.97 -18.58 -23.48
N LYS A 237 -27.65 -19.65 -23.89
CA LYS A 237 -28.99 -19.60 -24.49
C LYS A 237 -30.03 -19.13 -23.48
N ASP A 238 -29.98 -19.62 -22.25
CA ASP A 238 -30.90 -19.24 -21.18
C ASP A 238 -30.68 -17.79 -20.76
N TRP A 239 -29.41 -17.37 -20.66
CA TRP A 239 -29.06 -15.96 -20.48
C TRP A 239 -29.64 -15.08 -21.58
N LYS A 240 -29.46 -15.47 -22.84
CA LYS A 240 -29.98 -14.75 -24.01
C LYS A 240 -31.51 -14.71 -23.99
N SER A 241 -32.17 -15.79 -23.58
CA SER A 241 -33.62 -15.85 -23.44
C SER A 241 -34.12 -14.88 -22.38
N ALA A 242 -33.51 -14.89 -21.19
CA ALA A 242 -33.90 -14.06 -20.04
C ALA A 242 -33.69 -12.56 -20.29
N LEU A 243 -32.55 -12.15 -20.85
CA LEU A 243 -32.21 -10.75 -21.05
C LEU A 243 -32.45 -10.24 -22.48
N GLY A 244 -32.72 -11.13 -23.43
CA GLY A 244 -32.92 -10.85 -24.85
C GLY A 244 -31.64 -10.67 -25.67
N SER A 245 -30.46 -10.63 -25.05
CA SER A 245 -29.17 -10.49 -25.76
C SER A 245 -27.98 -10.87 -24.87
N MET A 246 -26.96 -11.49 -25.47
CA MET A 246 -25.68 -11.80 -24.83
C MET A 246 -24.82 -10.58 -24.52
N ASN A 247 -25.13 -9.40 -25.09
CA ASN A 247 -24.35 -8.19 -24.86
C ASN A 247 -24.83 -7.38 -23.65
N LYS A 248 -25.93 -7.78 -23.00
CA LYS A 248 -26.47 -7.08 -21.84
C LYS A 248 -25.77 -7.56 -20.58
N SER A 249 -24.79 -6.79 -20.11
CA SER A 249 -24.10 -7.00 -18.83
C SER A 249 -24.95 -6.57 -17.62
N LEU A 250 -24.59 -6.98 -16.41
CA LEU A 250 -25.25 -6.48 -15.19
C LEU A 250 -24.85 -5.04 -14.86
N LYS A 251 -23.72 -4.57 -15.39
CA LYS A 251 -23.30 -3.18 -15.31
C LYS A 251 -24.01 -2.34 -16.36
N ASN A 252 -25.08 -1.64 -15.99
CA ASN A 252 -25.79 -0.75 -16.90
C ASN A 252 -26.38 0.46 -16.17
N GLU A 253 -25.77 1.63 -16.38
CA GLU A 253 -26.16 2.88 -15.72
C GLU A 253 -27.60 3.31 -16.04
N ARG A 254 -28.04 3.15 -17.30
CA ARG A 254 -29.40 3.54 -17.70
C ARG A 254 -30.48 2.67 -17.08
N VAL A 255 -30.23 1.37 -16.94
CA VAL A 255 -31.17 0.46 -16.28
C VAL A 255 -31.13 0.67 -14.77
N ALA A 256 -29.95 0.82 -14.17
CA ALA A 256 -29.84 1.12 -12.75
C ALA A 256 -30.58 2.40 -12.36
N ALA A 257 -30.42 3.49 -13.14
CA ALA A 257 -31.12 4.75 -12.90
C ALA A 257 -32.64 4.66 -13.09
N ARG A 258 -33.12 3.68 -13.88
CA ARG A 258 -34.55 3.41 -14.04
C ARG A 258 -35.08 2.62 -12.86
N ASP A 259 -34.38 1.54 -12.50
CA ASP A 259 -34.74 0.67 -11.39
C ASP A 259 -34.69 1.41 -10.05
N GLU A 260 -33.75 2.36 -9.89
CA GLU A 260 -33.65 3.26 -8.73
C GLU A 260 -34.84 4.22 -8.58
N LYS A 261 -35.67 4.40 -9.62
CA LYS A 261 -36.92 5.19 -9.54
C LYS A 261 -38.16 4.32 -9.40
N ASP A 262 -38.02 3.00 -9.56
CA ASP A 262 -39.13 2.07 -9.49
C ASP A 262 -39.35 1.63 -8.04
N LYS A 263 -40.46 2.08 -7.45
CA LYS A 263 -40.81 1.78 -6.05
C LYS A 263 -40.94 0.27 -5.78
N ARG A 264 -41.11 -0.57 -6.81
CA ARG A 264 -41.20 -2.03 -6.67
C ARG A 264 -39.89 -2.66 -6.20
N PHE A 265 -38.75 -2.02 -6.48
CA PHE A 265 -37.44 -2.50 -6.05
C PHE A 265 -36.94 -1.82 -4.77
N MET A 266 -37.81 -1.06 -4.08
CA MET A 266 -37.48 -0.35 -2.86
C MET A 266 -38.15 -1.01 -1.65
N THR A 267 -37.44 -1.01 -0.53
CA THR A 267 -38.06 -1.30 0.76
C THR A 267 -38.99 -0.17 1.19
N HIS A 268 -39.94 -0.43 2.10
CA HIS A 268 -40.86 0.59 2.61
C HIS A 268 -40.11 1.81 3.19
N LYS A 269 -38.99 1.56 3.87
CA LYS A 269 -38.12 2.62 4.40
C LYS A 269 -37.52 3.45 3.28
N GLU A 270 -36.97 2.83 2.24
CA GLU A 270 -36.38 3.53 1.09
C GLU A 270 -37.40 4.36 0.30
N ILE A 271 -38.64 3.87 0.16
CA ILE A 271 -39.73 4.64 -0.46
C ILE A 271 -39.97 5.94 0.31
N LEU A 272 -40.03 5.86 1.65
CA LEU A 272 -40.22 7.04 2.49
C LEU A 272 -39.06 8.04 2.36
N TYR A 273 -37.81 7.57 2.35
CA TYR A 273 -36.64 8.42 2.11
C TYR A 273 -36.65 9.04 0.71
N PHE A 274 -37.03 8.27 -0.31
CA PHE A 274 -37.10 8.72 -1.69
C PHE A 274 -38.17 9.81 -1.88
N ASP A 275 -39.36 9.60 -1.33
CA ASP A 275 -40.45 10.57 -1.39
C ASP A 275 -40.11 11.85 -0.58
N ALA A 276 -39.44 11.70 0.56
CA ALA A 276 -38.93 12.83 1.36
C ALA A 276 -37.86 13.63 0.59
N ALA A 277 -36.93 12.96 -0.09
CA ALA A 277 -35.90 13.61 -0.92
C ALA A 277 -36.52 14.40 -2.08
N ILE A 278 -37.53 13.84 -2.76
CA ILE A 278 -38.25 14.52 -3.85
C ILE A 278 -38.95 15.77 -3.32
N ARG A 279 -39.63 15.67 -2.18
CA ARG A 279 -40.32 16.80 -1.58
C ARG A 279 -39.34 17.89 -1.13
N ALA A 280 -38.24 17.51 -0.48
CA ALA A 280 -37.19 18.43 -0.09
C ALA A 280 -36.60 19.19 -1.29
N LYS A 281 -36.40 18.51 -2.44
CA LYS A 281 -35.97 19.16 -3.69
C LYS A 281 -37.00 20.14 -4.23
N ALA A 282 -38.29 19.77 -4.21
CA ALA A 282 -39.37 20.64 -4.68
C ALA A 282 -39.51 21.91 -3.82
N GLU A 283 -39.24 21.79 -2.51
CA GLU A 283 -39.26 22.90 -1.55
C GLU A 283 -37.95 23.70 -1.52
N GLY A 284 -36.91 23.29 -2.28
CA GLY A 284 -35.60 23.95 -2.28
C GLY A 284 -34.81 23.80 -0.98
N ASN A 285 -35.18 22.85 -0.10
CA ASN A 285 -34.54 22.63 1.19
C ASN A 285 -33.27 21.77 1.02
N ILE A 286 -32.16 22.43 0.73
CA ILE A 286 -30.86 21.77 0.46
C ILE A 286 -30.42 20.88 1.63
N SER A 287 -30.63 21.31 2.89
CA SER A 287 -30.24 20.53 4.08
C SER A 287 -31.02 19.21 4.19
N ALA A 288 -32.32 19.23 3.89
CA ALA A 288 -33.12 18.00 3.88
C ALA A 288 -32.74 17.10 2.69
N VAL A 289 -32.43 17.67 1.53
CA VAL A 289 -31.88 16.90 0.40
C VAL A 289 -30.56 16.24 0.77
N GLU A 290 -29.70 16.92 1.53
CA GLU A 290 -28.43 16.37 2.02
C GLU A 290 -28.61 15.19 2.97
N GLU A 291 -29.63 15.23 3.81
CA GLU A 291 -29.94 14.15 4.75
C GLU A 291 -30.46 12.89 4.01
N PHE A 292 -31.29 13.09 2.98
CA PHE A 292 -31.94 11.99 2.27
C PHE A 292 -31.15 11.47 1.06
N GLU A 293 -30.37 12.33 0.39
CA GLU A 293 -29.45 11.92 -0.66
C GLU A 293 -28.03 11.81 -0.12
N LYS A 294 -27.55 10.57 0.09
CA LYS A 294 -26.17 10.31 0.48
C LYS A 294 -25.23 11.06 -0.46
N ARG A 295 -24.49 12.06 0.03
CA ARG A 295 -23.48 12.79 -0.75
C ARG A 295 -22.17 12.03 -0.89
N ASN A 296 -21.43 12.36 -1.95
CA ASN A 296 -20.06 11.91 -2.08
C ASN A 296 -19.22 12.75 -1.14
N HIS A 297 -18.72 12.15 -0.07
CA HIS A 297 -17.70 12.80 0.75
C HIS A 297 -16.37 12.79 -0.01
N LEU A 298 -15.69 13.93 0.01
CA LEU A 298 -14.33 14.08 -0.47
C LEU A 298 -13.43 14.08 0.76
N PHE A 299 -12.46 13.17 0.77
CA PHE A 299 -11.59 12.93 1.92
C PHE A 299 -10.60 14.08 2.16
N SER A 300 -10.10 14.68 1.08
CA SER A 300 -9.08 15.72 1.16
C SER A 300 -9.36 16.85 0.18
N PHE A 301 -8.78 18.03 0.45
CA PHE A 301 -8.80 19.15 -0.49
C PHE A 301 -8.14 18.80 -1.83
N SER A 302 -7.13 17.93 -1.82
CA SER A 302 -6.53 17.45 -3.08
C SER A 302 -7.52 16.64 -3.92
N ASP A 303 -8.40 15.86 -3.28
CA ASP A 303 -9.46 15.13 -3.97
C ASP A 303 -10.52 16.09 -4.55
N PHE A 304 -10.79 17.19 -3.85
CA PHE A 304 -11.64 18.27 -4.37
C PHE A 304 -11.05 18.90 -5.63
N LEU A 305 -9.75 19.22 -5.64
CA LEU A 305 -9.08 19.73 -6.83
C LEU A 305 -9.10 18.71 -7.98
N LEU A 306 -8.76 17.45 -7.71
CA LEU A 306 -8.80 16.39 -8.72
C LEU A 306 -10.22 16.19 -9.28
N HIS A 307 -11.24 16.35 -8.46
CA HIS A 307 -12.64 16.33 -8.89
C HIS A 307 -12.98 17.55 -9.75
N LEU A 308 -12.56 18.75 -9.34
CA LEU A 308 -12.76 20.01 -10.07
C LEU A 308 -12.14 19.97 -11.47
N PHE A 309 -10.94 19.41 -11.61
CA PHE A 309 -10.25 19.24 -12.90
C PHE A 309 -10.74 18.01 -13.70
N GLY A 310 -11.75 17.29 -13.21
CA GLY A 310 -12.33 16.13 -13.89
C GLY A 310 -11.41 14.91 -13.96
N LEU A 311 -10.25 14.94 -13.29
CA LEU A 311 -9.30 13.82 -13.18
C LEU A 311 -9.87 12.71 -12.30
N ARG A 312 -10.73 13.05 -11.33
CA ARG A 312 -11.44 12.11 -10.46
C ARG A 312 -12.95 12.27 -10.61
N ARG A 313 -13.59 11.39 -11.40
CA ARG A 313 -15.05 11.39 -11.62
C ARG A 313 -15.84 10.52 -10.62
N ARG A 314 -15.16 9.80 -9.72
CA ARG A 314 -15.79 8.82 -8.83
C ARG A 314 -15.73 9.27 -7.36
N ALA A 315 -16.78 8.93 -6.62
CA ALA A 315 -16.83 9.04 -5.17
C ALA A 315 -15.66 8.33 -4.50
N GLN A 316 -15.37 8.70 -3.24
CA GLN A 316 -14.33 8.06 -2.42
C GLN A 316 -14.56 6.55 -2.28
N PHE A 317 -15.79 6.14 -1.99
CA PHE A 317 -16.19 4.74 -1.94
C PHE A 317 -17.07 4.38 -3.13
N GLN A 318 -16.82 3.24 -3.77
CA GLN A 318 -17.66 2.78 -4.86
C GLN A 318 -19.03 2.35 -4.33
N ARG A 319 -20.10 2.99 -4.84
CA ARG A 319 -21.49 2.66 -4.47
C ARG A 319 -22.08 1.49 -5.24
N TYR A 320 -21.36 1.02 -6.27
CA TYR A 320 -21.80 -0.01 -7.22
C TYR A 320 -23.20 0.23 -7.80
N THR A 321 -23.63 1.49 -7.91
CA THR A 321 -24.98 1.85 -8.37
C THR A 321 -25.26 1.29 -9.76
N HIS A 322 -24.26 1.28 -10.65
CA HIS A 322 -24.40 0.72 -11.99
C HIS A 322 -24.70 -0.78 -12.05
N PHE A 323 -24.52 -1.52 -10.95
CA PHE A 323 -24.87 -2.95 -10.82
C PHE A 323 -26.24 -3.17 -10.17
N ARG A 324 -26.91 -2.10 -9.71
CA ARG A 324 -28.27 -2.14 -9.14
C ARG A 324 -29.34 -2.22 -10.24
N THR A 325 -29.16 -3.17 -11.15
CA THR A 325 -30.12 -3.46 -12.23
C THR A 325 -31.07 -4.56 -11.77
N TRP A 326 -31.90 -4.26 -10.77
CA TRP A 326 -32.81 -5.22 -10.14
C TRP A 326 -33.71 -5.94 -11.15
N SER A 327 -34.20 -5.21 -12.16
CA SER A 327 -35.01 -5.77 -13.25
C SER A 327 -34.28 -6.81 -14.11
N ARG A 328 -32.94 -6.82 -14.08
CA ARG A 328 -32.11 -7.86 -14.71
C ARG A 328 -31.82 -8.99 -13.74
N TRP A 329 -31.47 -8.66 -12.51
CA TRP A 329 -31.19 -9.65 -11.46
C TRP A 329 -32.36 -10.61 -11.24
N GLU A 330 -33.58 -10.10 -11.17
CA GLU A 330 -34.81 -10.89 -11.03
C GLU A 330 -34.92 -11.99 -12.10
N LYS A 331 -34.43 -11.73 -13.32
CA LYS A 331 -34.52 -12.67 -14.45
C LYS A 331 -33.42 -13.72 -14.48
N ILE A 332 -32.32 -13.48 -13.79
CA ILE A 332 -31.12 -14.32 -13.89
C ILE A 332 -30.76 -15.04 -12.59
N ILE A 333 -31.27 -14.58 -11.44
CA ILE A 333 -30.86 -15.10 -10.13
C ILE A 333 -31.18 -16.58 -9.94
N PHE A 334 -32.19 -17.08 -10.66
CA PHE A 334 -32.62 -18.48 -10.65
C PHE A 334 -32.20 -19.26 -11.90
N LEU A 335 -31.35 -18.70 -12.76
CA LEU A 335 -30.81 -19.43 -13.92
C LEU A 335 -29.65 -20.34 -13.53
N ALA A 336 -28.89 -19.98 -12.50
CA ALA A 336 -27.87 -20.85 -11.95
C ALA A 336 -28.55 -22.06 -11.29
N SER A 337 -27.97 -23.24 -11.47
CA SER A 337 -28.44 -24.46 -10.81
C SER A 337 -28.47 -24.25 -9.30
N VAL A 338 -29.67 -24.35 -8.71
CA VAL A 338 -29.82 -24.40 -7.25
C VAL A 338 -29.36 -25.79 -6.82
N PRO A 339 -28.42 -25.93 -5.87
CA PRO A 339 -28.01 -27.23 -5.37
C PRO A 339 -29.23 -28.00 -4.82
N ASP A 340 -29.36 -29.28 -5.15
CA ASP A 340 -30.51 -30.09 -4.72
C ASP A 340 -30.41 -30.40 -3.22
N TYR A 341 -31.55 -30.68 -2.57
CA TYR A 341 -31.58 -31.06 -1.14
C TYR A 341 -30.75 -32.32 -0.84
N ILE A 342 -30.65 -33.25 -1.82
CA ILE A 342 -29.82 -34.46 -1.72
C ILE A 342 -28.33 -34.12 -1.77
N ASP A 343 -27.95 -33.02 -2.45
CA ASP A 343 -26.60 -32.51 -2.33
C ASP A 343 -26.36 -32.14 -0.86
N PHE A 344 -27.28 -31.37 -0.23
CA PHE A 344 -27.28 -30.95 1.18
C PHE A 344 -27.18 -32.10 2.20
N GLU A 345 -27.90 -33.21 2.04
CA GLU A 345 -27.76 -34.39 2.93
C GLU A 345 -26.45 -35.14 2.72
N ASN A 346 -25.94 -35.18 1.48
CA ASN A 346 -24.60 -35.71 1.22
C ASN A 346 -23.48 -34.76 1.70
N TYR A 347 -23.73 -33.53 2.17
CA TYR A 347 -22.68 -32.61 2.67
C TYR A 347 -22.01 -33.03 3.97
N GLU A 348 -22.62 -33.89 4.79
CA GLU A 348 -21.90 -34.44 5.94
C GLU A 348 -20.73 -35.35 5.50
N ASN A 349 -20.84 -35.97 4.32
CA ASN A 349 -19.82 -36.84 3.73
C ASN A 349 -19.04 -36.19 2.56
N PHE A 350 -19.63 -35.20 1.90
CA PHE A 350 -19.02 -34.43 0.82
C PHE A 350 -18.12 -33.37 1.43
N ASN A 351 -16.90 -33.81 1.77
CA ASN A 351 -15.76 -33.03 2.24
C ASN A 351 -16.04 -31.52 2.23
N MET A 352 -16.59 -31.02 3.34
CA MET A 352 -17.02 -29.63 3.54
C MET A 352 -15.90 -28.63 3.18
N ALA A 353 -14.65 -29.09 3.12
CA ALA A 353 -13.50 -28.40 2.58
C ALA A 353 -13.62 -27.98 1.10
N THR A 354 -14.38 -28.69 0.26
CA THR A 354 -14.49 -28.49 -1.19
C THR A 354 -15.50 -27.41 -1.55
N LEU A 355 -16.63 -27.35 -0.83
CA LEU A 355 -17.61 -26.27 -0.98
C LEU A 355 -17.24 -25.03 -0.17
N LYS A 356 -16.65 -25.20 1.03
CA LYS A 356 -15.87 -24.11 1.63
C LYS A 356 -14.76 -23.66 0.67
N ARG A 357 -14.12 -24.53 -0.11
CA ARG A 357 -13.15 -24.09 -1.15
C ARG A 357 -13.73 -23.35 -2.33
N LYS A 358 -15.04 -23.42 -2.62
CA LYS A 358 -15.68 -22.69 -3.75
C LYS A 358 -16.40 -21.44 -3.27
N VAL A 359 -17.18 -21.53 -2.19
CA VAL A 359 -17.92 -20.42 -1.57
C VAL A 359 -17.01 -19.59 -0.66
N ASN A 360 -16.14 -20.24 0.10
CA ASN A 360 -15.01 -19.59 0.77
C ASN A 360 -13.73 -19.72 -0.08
N ALA A 361 -13.72 -19.99 -1.39
CA ALA A 361 -12.47 -19.91 -2.18
C ALA A 361 -11.69 -18.61 -1.94
N PRO A 362 -12.36 -17.43 -1.89
CA PRO A 362 -11.66 -16.19 -1.59
C PRO A 362 -11.40 -15.96 -0.09
N ILE A 363 -11.95 -16.77 0.83
CA ILE A 363 -11.90 -16.56 2.30
C ILE A 363 -11.28 -17.75 3.10
N ALA A 364 -11.17 -18.94 2.52
CA ALA A 364 -10.56 -20.15 3.08
C ALA A 364 -9.19 -20.44 2.46
N GLY A 365 -8.81 -19.72 1.40
CA GLY A 365 -7.41 -19.61 0.97
C GLY A 365 -6.50 -18.98 2.04
N TYR A 366 -7.07 -18.42 3.12
CA TYR A 366 -6.35 -17.88 4.26
C TYR A 366 -5.88 -18.94 5.27
N ALA A 367 -6.39 -20.17 5.21
CA ALA A 367 -5.88 -21.28 6.03
C ALA A 367 -4.82 -22.06 5.22
N SER A 368 -3.64 -21.46 5.10
CA SER A 368 -2.47 -22.15 4.57
C SER A 368 -2.16 -23.37 5.44
N THR A 369 -1.91 -24.53 4.82
CA THR A 369 -1.35 -25.69 5.53
C THR A 369 0.10 -25.46 5.94
N ARG A 370 0.74 -24.41 5.42
CA ARG A 370 2.10 -24.00 5.74
C ARG A 370 2.06 -23.01 6.91
N THR A 371 3.16 -22.95 7.65
CA THR A 371 3.31 -21.90 8.66
C THR A 371 3.43 -20.53 7.98
N ALA A 372 2.97 -19.46 8.63
CA ALA A 372 3.08 -18.11 8.07
C ALA A 372 4.52 -17.73 7.68
N LEU A 373 5.51 -18.26 8.41
CA LEU A 373 6.93 -18.11 8.07
C LEU A 373 7.30 -18.79 6.75
N GLN A 374 6.80 -20.01 6.49
CA GLN A 374 7.05 -20.71 5.22
C GLN A 374 6.42 -19.99 4.04
N ASP A 375 5.23 -19.43 4.21
CA ASP A 375 4.58 -18.63 3.16
C ASP A 375 5.34 -17.34 2.89
N PHE A 376 5.79 -16.66 3.95
CA PHE A 376 6.66 -15.49 3.83
C PHE A 376 7.97 -15.83 3.09
N VAL A 377 8.69 -16.87 3.51
CA VAL A 377 9.94 -17.29 2.85
C VAL A 377 9.68 -17.64 1.39
N GLY A 378 8.61 -18.40 1.10
CA GLY A 378 8.21 -18.73 -0.26
C GLY A 378 7.92 -17.49 -1.11
N HIS A 379 7.25 -16.49 -0.53
CA HIS A 379 6.97 -15.20 -1.18
C HIS A 379 8.25 -14.43 -1.48
N VAL A 380 9.16 -14.32 -0.50
CA VAL A 380 10.47 -13.66 -0.68
C VAL A 380 11.26 -14.32 -1.82
N PHE A 381 11.34 -15.65 -1.84
CA PHE A 381 12.01 -16.36 -2.93
C PHE A 381 11.33 -16.10 -4.28
N ALA A 382 10.00 -16.13 -4.35
CA ALA A 382 9.26 -15.89 -5.59
C ALA A 382 9.46 -14.47 -6.14
N VAL A 383 9.60 -13.46 -5.27
CA VAL A 383 9.97 -12.10 -5.66
C VAL A 383 11.39 -12.08 -6.23
N LEU A 384 12.37 -12.57 -5.47
CA LEU A 384 13.78 -12.51 -5.84
C LEU A 384 14.11 -13.28 -7.13
N THR A 385 13.43 -14.41 -7.37
CA THR A 385 13.60 -15.18 -8.61
C THR A 385 12.82 -14.59 -9.79
N GLY A 386 12.06 -13.51 -9.58
CA GLY A 386 11.19 -12.91 -10.59
C GLY A 386 9.95 -13.74 -10.93
N ALA A 387 9.65 -14.79 -10.17
CA ALA A 387 8.48 -15.65 -10.43
C ALA A 387 7.17 -14.87 -10.26
N GLU A 388 7.09 -13.99 -9.27
CA GLU A 388 5.92 -13.11 -9.06
C GLU A 388 5.74 -12.12 -10.22
N LEU A 389 6.83 -11.55 -10.73
CA LEU A 389 6.80 -10.67 -11.91
C LEU A 389 6.26 -11.43 -13.13
N VAL A 390 6.76 -12.64 -13.38
CA VAL A 390 6.27 -13.49 -14.49
C VAL A 390 4.80 -13.83 -14.31
N ALA A 391 4.35 -14.17 -13.10
CA ALA A 391 2.95 -14.43 -12.80
C ALA A 391 2.06 -13.20 -13.07
N SER A 392 2.50 -12.02 -12.62
CA SER A 392 1.83 -10.73 -12.83
C SER A 392 1.69 -10.39 -14.32
N ILE A 393 2.73 -10.63 -15.12
CA ILE A 393 2.70 -10.45 -16.59
C ILE A 393 1.72 -11.43 -17.23
N LYS A 394 1.75 -12.72 -16.85
CA LYS A 394 0.82 -13.73 -17.37
C LYS A 394 -0.64 -13.35 -17.08
N VAL A 395 -0.94 -12.82 -15.89
CA VAL A 395 -2.28 -12.33 -15.54
C VAL A 395 -2.69 -11.14 -16.42
N ALA A 396 -1.78 -10.20 -16.68
CA ALA A 396 -2.04 -9.07 -17.57
C ALA A 396 -2.35 -9.52 -19.01
N ILE A 397 -1.57 -10.48 -19.54
CA ILE A 397 -1.78 -11.07 -20.86
C ILE A 397 -3.13 -11.80 -20.93
N ARG A 398 -3.42 -12.66 -19.95
CA ARG A 398 -4.70 -13.40 -19.87
C ARG A 398 -5.90 -12.46 -19.84
N ASN A 399 -5.76 -11.31 -19.17
CA ASN A 399 -6.79 -10.29 -19.07
C ASN A 399 -6.85 -9.34 -20.28
N LYS A 400 -6.03 -9.56 -21.31
CA LYS A 400 -5.89 -8.68 -22.49
C LYS A 400 -5.56 -7.23 -22.13
N ASN A 401 -4.89 -7.00 -21.00
CA ASN A 401 -4.50 -5.67 -20.53
C ASN A 401 -3.01 -5.42 -20.78
N CYS A 402 -2.59 -5.51 -22.04
CA CYS A 402 -1.18 -5.41 -22.42
C CYS A 402 -0.55 -4.05 -22.10
N GLY A 403 -1.34 -2.97 -22.07
CA GLY A 403 -0.87 -1.64 -21.70
C GLY A 403 -0.35 -1.54 -20.25
N SER A 404 -0.75 -2.45 -19.37
CA SER A 404 -0.26 -2.49 -17.98
C SER A 404 1.06 -3.23 -17.79
N ILE A 405 1.57 -3.91 -18.83
CA ILE A 405 2.78 -4.74 -18.73
C ILE A 405 4.03 -3.92 -18.37
N PRO A 406 4.34 -2.78 -19.02
CA PRO A 406 5.53 -2.00 -18.67
C PRO A 406 5.55 -1.54 -17.21
N ILE A 407 4.40 -1.11 -16.70
CA ILE A 407 4.23 -0.68 -15.30
C ILE A 407 4.46 -1.86 -14.34
N ARG A 408 3.94 -3.05 -14.67
CA ARG A 408 4.16 -4.26 -13.87
C ARG A 408 5.62 -4.68 -13.85
N ILE A 409 6.34 -4.54 -14.97
CA ILE A 409 7.78 -4.80 -15.04
C ILE A 409 8.54 -3.82 -14.15
N LEU A 410 8.27 -2.51 -14.26
CA LEU A 410 8.91 -1.50 -13.42
C LEU A 410 8.69 -1.80 -11.93
N PHE A 411 7.45 -2.08 -11.53
CA PHE A 411 7.15 -2.43 -10.14
C PHE A 411 7.82 -3.73 -9.69
N GLY A 412 7.86 -4.76 -10.52
CA GLY A 412 8.56 -6.00 -10.18
C GLY A 412 10.06 -5.78 -9.97
N LEU A 413 10.71 -4.95 -10.80
CA LEU A 413 12.13 -4.61 -10.63
C LEU A 413 12.38 -3.84 -9.34
N VAL A 414 11.55 -2.84 -9.06
CA VAL A 414 11.62 -2.05 -7.82
C VAL A 414 11.42 -2.94 -6.59
N GLU A 415 10.48 -3.88 -6.65
CA GLU A 415 10.21 -4.84 -5.57
C GLU A 415 11.41 -5.76 -5.31
N VAL A 416 12.08 -6.26 -6.37
CA VAL A 416 13.32 -7.04 -6.23
C VAL A 416 14.43 -6.23 -5.55
N ILE A 417 14.60 -4.96 -5.94
CA ILE A 417 15.61 -4.07 -5.34
C ILE A 417 15.34 -3.90 -3.85
N PHE A 418 14.09 -3.58 -3.46
CA PHE A 418 13.75 -3.38 -2.05
C PHE A 418 13.87 -4.66 -1.21
N TYR A 419 13.45 -5.81 -1.75
CA TYR A 419 13.61 -7.10 -1.04
C TYR A 419 15.09 -7.47 -0.87
N THR A 420 15.90 -7.20 -1.88
CA THR A 420 17.36 -7.40 -1.81
C THR A 420 17.99 -6.48 -0.77
N ALA A 421 17.62 -5.20 -0.76
CA ALA A 421 18.08 -4.24 0.24
C ALA A 421 17.72 -4.69 1.66
N GLN A 422 16.49 -5.19 1.88
CA GLN A 422 16.02 -5.69 3.16
C GLN A 422 16.86 -6.87 3.67
N ILE A 423 17.22 -7.80 2.79
CA ILE A 423 18.00 -8.99 3.15
C ILE A 423 19.46 -8.63 3.42
N ILE A 424 20.03 -7.71 2.65
CA ILE A 424 21.42 -7.27 2.80
C ILE A 424 21.60 -6.39 4.04
N PHE A 425 20.57 -5.62 4.41
CA PHE A 425 20.67 -4.61 5.47
C PHE A 425 21.23 -5.11 6.82
N PRO A 426 20.75 -6.23 7.41
CA PRO A 426 21.32 -6.76 8.66
C PRO A 426 22.82 -7.07 8.55
N PHE A 427 23.25 -7.64 7.41
CA PHE A 427 24.66 -7.95 7.16
C PHE A 427 25.49 -6.69 6.97
N PHE A 428 24.92 -5.65 6.33
CA PHE A 428 25.55 -4.34 6.21
C PHE A 428 25.79 -3.71 7.58
N ILE A 429 24.77 -3.66 8.45
CA ILE A 429 24.90 -3.13 9.82
C ILE A 429 25.94 -3.91 10.62
N LEU A 430 25.90 -5.25 10.56
CA LEU A 430 26.87 -6.11 11.25
C LEU A 430 28.29 -5.87 10.72
N GLY A 431 28.44 -5.73 9.40
CA GLY A 431 29.71 -5.39 8.76
C GLY A 431 30.25 -4.04 9.24
N CYS A 432 29.41 -3.00 9.27
CA CYS A 432 29.78 -1.70 9.82
C CYS A 432 30.19 -1.80 11.29
N PHE A 433 29.47 -2.57 12.10
CA PHE A 433 29.79 -2.77 13.51
C PHE A 433 31.14 -3.48 13.73
N VAL A 434 31.45 -4.49 12.91
CA VAL A 434 32.72 -5.25 13.01
C VAL A 434 33.88 -4.45 12.43
N LEU A 435 33.70 -3.77 11.30
CA LEU A 435 34.76 -3.04 10.61
C LEU A 435 35.11 -1.73 11.31
N MET A 436 34.15 -1.07 11.97
CA MET A 436 34.38 0.19 12.70
C MET A 436 35.59 0.11 13.65
N PRO A 437 35.72 -0.88 14.56
CA PRO A 437 36.89 -1.04 15.41
C PRO A 437 38.23 -1.23 14.68
N TYR A 438 38.22 -1.77 13.45
CA TYR A 438 39.43 -1.94 12.63
C TYR A 438 39.76 -0.71 11.81
N CYS A 439 38.74 0.09 11.50
CA CYS A 439 38.89 1.34 10.77
C CYS A 439 39.17 2.52 11.70
N TYR A 440 39.23 2.37 13.03
CA TYR A 440 39.29 3.51 13.96
C TYR A 440 40.20 3.35 15.15
#